data_AF-A0A8T3VUH7-F1
#
_entry.id   AF-A0A8T3VUH7-F1
#
_cell.length_a   1.000
_cell.length_b   1.000
_cell.length_c   1.000
_cell.angle_alpha   90.00
_cell.angle_beta   90.00
_cell.angle_gamma   90.00
#
_symmetry.space_group_name_H-M   'P 1'
#
loop_
_entity.id
_entity.type
_entity.pdbx_description
1 polymer ?
#
loop_
_entity_poly.entity_id
_entity_poly.type
_entity_poly.pdbx_seq_one_letter_code
_entity_poly.pdbx_strand_id
1 'polypeptide(L)'
;MLASMTVFAAVSAIFVLAAVFDVRSREVPDLLWIVMLVIGATFGFSSGSLSEGLLSAVGYLMIAMFMFSPKVEGRMSGIVIIAFLTVMIACYWVSSDPSHLVSALMALIVIGLHFAGLVKGGADVKALVSLSMVYPIYAEFGCLIWQPVYPAGFVFNPVFSTLLFALLFSLLFMIPVVMRNSKKGDSSFNTYVLPIDEARASLVWPVEDIREGHKVRIKPKDDSASVYDRLEEAGETEVRVTPMVPFLLPVLVAFLIVMIAGSPLFVLI
;
A
#
# COMPACT_ATOMS: atom_id res chain seq x y z
N MET A 1 18.89 5.46 -18.28
CA MET A 1 19.61 5.84 -17.04
C MET A 1 19.14 7.17 -16.44
N LEU A 2 19.42 8.35 -17.03
CA LEU A 2 19.07 9.65 -16.41
C LEU A 2 17.56 9.81 -16.14
N ALA A 3 16.72 9.49 -17.13
CA ALA A 3 15.26 9.54 -16.97
C ALA A 3 14.77 8.64 -15.83
N SER A 4 15.27 7.41 -15.76
CA SER A 4 14.94 6.44 -14.72
C SER A 4 15.35 6.91 -13.32
N MET A 5 16.50 7.57 -13.18
CA MET A 5 16.96 8.19 -11.92
C MET A 5 16.07 9.36 -11.51
N THR A 6 15.64 10.19 -12.46
CA THR A 6 14.71 11.30 -12.19
C THR A 6 13.36 10.79 -11.70
N VAL A 7 12.81 9.76 -12.36
CA VAL A 7 11.56 9.11 -11.93
C VAL A 7 11.72 8.52 -10.54
N PHE A 8 12.86 7.90 -10.24
CA PHE A 8 13.12 7.31 -8.93
C PHE A 8 13.18 8.35 -7.82
N ALA A 9 13.87 9.46 -8.06
CA ALA A 9 13.93 10.56 -7.11
C ALA A 9 12.53 11.16 -6.88
N ALA A 10 11.73 11.33 -7.94
CA ALA A 10 10.37 11.85 -7.84
C ALA A 10 9.45 10.90 -7.06
N VAL A 11 9.44 9.60 -7.39
CA VAL A 11 8.65 8.57 -6.68
C VAL A 11 9.09 8.46 -5.22
N SER A 12 10.39 8.49 -4.94
CA SER A 12 10.92 8.49 -3.57
C SER A 12 10.42 9.70 -2.78
N ALA A 13 10.43 10.89 -3.36
CA ALA A 13 9.92 12.10 -2.72
C ALA A 13 8.41 11.98 -2.41
N ILE A 14 7.63 11.41 -3.34
CA ILE A 14 6.20 11.13 -3.14
C ILE A 14 6.00 10.16 -1.96
N PHE A 15 6.75 9.07 -1.89
CA PHE A 15 6.67 8.12 -0.77
C PHE A 15 7.10 8.72 0.56
N VAL A 16 8.13 9.58 0.57
CA VAL A 16 8.53 10.31 1.79
C VAL A 16 7.39 11.19 2.28
N LEU A 17 6.77 11.98 1.40
CA LEU A 17 5.62 12.81 1.76
C LEU A 17 4.45 11.96 2.25
N ALA A 18 4.14 10.87 1.55
CA ALA A 18 3.07 9.95 1.91
C ALA A 18 3.32 9.31 3.29
N ALA A 19 4.55 8.87 3.58
CA ALA A 19 4.91 8.32 4.88
C ALA A 19 4.82 9.37 6.00
N VAL A 20 5.17 10.64 5.72
CA VAL A 20 5.01 11.74 6.69
C VAL A 20 3.53 11.97 7.01
N PHE A 21 2.65 12.00 6.00
CA PHE A 21 1.21 12.11 6.20
C PHE A 21 0.65 10.91 6.97
N ASP A 22 1.01 9.69 6.57
CA ASP A 22 0.56 8.47 7.23
C ASP A 22 0.97 8.42 8.71
N VAL A 23 2.23 8.76 9.03
CA VAL A 23 2.72 8.82 10.41
C VAL A 23 1.98 9.86 11.25
N ARG A 24 1.63 11.01 10.68
CA ARG A 24 1.02 12.13 11.41
C ARG A 24 -0.49 12.01 11.57
N SER A 25 -1.20 11.68 10.51
CA SER A 25 -2.66 11.74 10.44
C SER A 25 -3.33 10.43 10.02
N ARG A 26 -2.58 9.41 9.59
CA ARG A 26 -3.10 8.15 9.01
C ARG A 26 -3.93 8.34 7.74
N GLU A 27 -3.91 9.56 7.20
CA GLU A 27 -4.63 9.94 5.99
C GLU A 27 -3.64 10.53 5.01
N VAL A 28 -3.59 9.96 3.81
CA VAL A 28 -2.68 10.40 2.75
C VAL A 28 -3.47 11.00 1.60
N PRO A 29 -3.14 12.22 1.12
CA PRO A 29 -3.85 12.86 0.03
C PRO A 29 -3.76 12.05 -1.28
N ASP A 30 -4.91 11.90 -1.94
CA ASP A 30 -5.00 11.17 -3.22
C ASP A 30 -4.16 11.77 -4.34
N LEU A 31 -3.89 13.08 -4.27
CA LEU A 31 -3.06 13.80 -5.24
C LEU A 31 -1.67 13.16 -5.40
N LEU A 32 -1.08 12.63 -4.33
CA LEU A 32 0.24 11.99 -4.38
C LEU A 32 0.26 10.79 -5.34
N TRP A 33 -0.80 9.98 -5.29
CA TRP A 33 -0.97 8.80 -6.13
C TRP A 33 -1.29 9.17 -7.59
N ILE A 34 -2.12 10.19 -7.79
CA ILE A 34 -2.41 10.73 -9.12
C ILE A 34 -1.14 11.24 -9.80
N VAL A 35 -0.32 12.01 -9.09
CA VAL A 35 0.98 12.49 -9.61
C VAL A 35 1.88 11.30 -9.97
N MET A 36 1.89 10.24 -9.15
CA MET A 36 2.68 9.04 -9.44
C MET A 36 2.21 8.32 -10.72
N LEU A 37 0.90 8.22 -10.95
CA LEU A 37 0.34 7.66 -12.20
C LEU A 37 0.68 8.52 -13.43
N VAL A 38 0.66 9.84 -13.30
CA VAL A 38 1.08 10.77 -14.38
C VAL A 38 2.57 10.61 -14.68
N ILE A 39 3.42 10.47 -13.66
CA ILE A 39 4.84 10.18 -13.84
C ILE A 39 5.02 8.84 -14.58
N GLY A 40 4.28 7.79 -14.19
CA GLY A 40 4.31 6.51 -14.89
C GLY A 40 3.92 6.64 -16.37
N ALA A 41 2.80 7.30 -16.65
CA ALA A 41 2.32 7.49 -18.02
C ALA A 41 3.36 8.25 -18.87
N THR A 42 3.87 9.37 -18.36
CA THR A 42 4.87 10.19 -19.06
C THR A 42 6.19 9.46 -19.26
N PHE A 43 6.61 8.63 -18.31
CA PHE A 43 7.77 7.78 -18.46
C PHE A 43 7.56 6.75 -19.59
N GLY A 44 6.40 6.09 -19.63
CA GLY A 44 6.03 5.18 -20.72
C GLY A 44 6.00 5.85 -22.10
N PHE A 45 5.52 7.09 -22.19
CA PHE A 45 5.59 7.88 -23.43
C PHE A 45 7.03 8.13 -23.90
N SER A 46 7.96 8.30 -22.97
CA SER A 46 9.36 8.61 -23.30
C SER A 46 10.15 7.39 -23.79
N SER A 47 9.70 6.18 -23.45
CA SER A 47 10.37 4.93 -23.80
C SER A 47 9.78 4.23 -25.02
N GLY A 48 8.54 4.53 -25.39
CA GLY A 48 7.78 3.79 -26.39
C GLY A 48 7.37 4.58 -27.63
N SER A 49 6.54 3.96 -28.46
CA SER A 49 5.88 4.64 -29.59
C SER A 49 4.75 5.56 -29.10
N LEU A 50 4.34 6.55 -29.89
CA LEU A 50 3.20 7.43 -29.55
C LEU A 50 1.92 6.61 -29.29
N SER A 51 1.67 5.58 -30.11
CA SER A 51 0.52 4.68 -29.94
C SER A 51 0.57 3.91 -28.62
N GLU A 52 1.75 3.42 -28.25
CA GLU A 52 1.95 2.72 -26.98
C GLU A 52 1.73 3.65 -25.79
N GLY A 53 2.31 4.86 -25.82
CA GLY A 53 2.15 5.85 -24.76
C GLY A 53 0.69 6.29 -24.58
N LEU A 54 -0.04 6.53 -25.68
CA LEU A 54 -1.47 6.88 -25.61
C LEU A 54 -2.29 5.74 -25.01
N LEU A 55 -2.01 4.51 -25.42
CA LEU A 55 -2.75 3.34 -24.97
C LEU A 55 -2.47 3.04 -23.47
N SER A 56 -1.21 3.14 -23.04
CA SER A 56 -0.85 2.98 -21.63
C SER A 56 -1.46 4.09 -20.76
N ALA A 57 -1.46 5.34 -21.24
CA ALA A 57 -2.11 6.45 -20.54
C ALA A 57 -3.62 6.24 -20.36
N VAL A 58 -4.31 5.69 -21.38
CA VAL A 58 -5.72 5.28 -21.24
C VAL A 58 -5.87 4.20 -20.18
N GLY A 59 -5.01 3.18 -20.18
CA GLY A 59 -5.01 2.14 -19.14
C GLY A 59 -4.83 2.73 -17.74
N TYR A 60 -3.88 3.66 -17.58
CA TYR A 60 -3.59 4.28 -16.28
C TYR A 60 -4.73 5.20 -15.83
N LEU A 61 -5.40 5.87 -16.76
CA LEU A 61 -6.61 6.62 -16.46
C LEU A 61 -7.75 5.71 -15.99
N MET A 62 -7.89 4.51 -16.58
CA MET A 62 -8.92 3.56 -16.19
C MET A 62 -8.70 3.01 -14.79
N ILE A 63 -7.47 2.64 -14.45
CA ILE A 63 -7.16 2.20 -13.08
C ILE A 63 -7.29 3.35 -12.08
N ALA A 64 -6.93 4.59 -12.47
CA ALA A 64 -7.19 5.77 -11.65
C ALA A 64 -8.69 5.98 -11.41
N MET A 65 -9.53 5.86 -12.44
CA MET A 65 -10.98 5.94 -12.30
C MET A 65 -11.52 4.88 -11.34
N PHE A 66 -11.01 3.65 -11.42
CA PHE A 66 -11.37 2.60 -10.47
C PHE A 66 -10.96 2.96 -9.03
N MET A 67 -9.76 3.54 -8.84
CA MET A 67 -9.20 3.81 -7.51
C MET A 67 -9.78 5.05 -6.82
N PHE A 68 -10.13 6.10 -7.57
CA PHE A 68 -10.49 7.41 -7.02
C PHE A 68 -11.96 7.78 -7.21
N SER A 69 -12.73 7.02 -7.98
CA SER A 69 -14.13 7.35 -8.23
C SER A 69 -15.06 6.56 -7.30
N PRO A 70 -15.79 7.22 -6.38
CA PRO A 70 -16.83 6.57 -5.57
C PRO A 70 -17.98 6.02 -6.43
N LYS A 71 -18.08 6.46 -7.68
CA LYS A 71 -19.13 6.01 -8.61
C LYS A 71 -18.84 4.65 -9.24
N VAL A 72 -17.60 4.14 -9.11
CA VAL A 72 -17.17 2.89 -9.71
C VAL A 72 -17.33 1.77 -8.69
N GLU A 73 -18.58 1.41 -8.41
CA GLU A 73 -18.94 0.33 -7.48
C GLU A 73 -19.72 -0.79 -8.20
N GLY A 74 -19.74 -1.97 -7.57
CA GLY A 74 -20.51 -3.13 -8.05
C GLY A 74 -20.17 -3.53 -9.49
N ARG A 75 -21.16 -3.61 -10.37
CA ARG A 75 -20.97 -4.05 -11.76
C ARG A 75 -20.06 -3.13 -12.56
N MET A 76 -20.06 -1.82 -12.26
CA MET A 76 -19.24 -0.85 -12.98
C MET A 76 -17.75 -1.06 -12.74
N SER A 77 -17.37 -1.49 -11.53
CA SER A 77 -15.97 -1.75 -11.20
C SER A 77 -15.40 -2.91 -12.01
N GLY A 78 -16.18 -3.98 -12.18
CA GLY A 78 -15.82 -5.09 -13.05
C GLY A 78 -15.63 -4.68 -14.52
N ILE A 79 -16.51 -3.81 -15.04
CA ILE A 79 -16.38 -3.30 -16.42
C ILE A 79 -15.10 -2.48 -16.58
N VAL A 80 -14.79 -1.58 -15.65
CA VAL A 80 -13.57 -0.78 -15.69
C VAL A 80 -12.32 -1.65 -15.62
N ILE A 81 -12.30 -2.68 -14.75
CA ILE A 81 -11.20 -3.64 -14.65
C ILE A 81 -11.01 -4.42 -15.96
N ILE A 82 -12.08 -4.97 -16.54
CA ILE A 82 -12.00 -5.72 -17.81
C ILE A 82 -11.48 -4.84 -18.93
N ALA A 83 -11.97 -3.60 -19.00
CA ALA A 83 -11.57 -2.67 -20.03
C ALA A 83 -10.12 -2.20 -19.84
N PHE A 84 -9.67 -1.98 -18.59
CA PHE A 84 -8.26 -1.78 -18.25
C PHE A 84 -7.37 -2.94 -18.73
N LEU A 85 -7.75 -4.19 -18.43
CA LEU A 85 -7.00 -5.37 -18.86
C LEU A 85 -6.91 -5.49 -20.37
N THR A 86 -8.01 -5.18 -21.06
CA THR A 86 -8.07 -5.19 -22.53
C THR A 86 -7.07 -4.20 -23.11
N VAL A 87 -7.00 -2.99 -22.53
CA VAL A 87 -6.04 -1.95 -22.94
C VAL A 87 -4.60 -2.40 -22.67
N MET A 88 -4.30 -2.98 -21.50
CA MET A 88 -2.94 -3.45 -21.18
C MET A 88 -2.50 -4.63 -22.05
N ILE A 89 -3.43 -5.53 -22.43
CA ILE A 89 -3.17 -6.58 -23.42
C ILE A 89 -2.89 -5.97 -24.79
N ALA A 90 -3.66 -4.97 -25.21
CA ALA A 90 -3.41 -4.27 -26.46
C ALA A 90 -2.05 -3.53 -26.45
N CYS A 91 -1.64 -2.93 -25.33
CA CYS A 91 -0.29 -2.37 -25.16
C CYS A 91 0.79 -3.41 -25.40
N TYR A 92 0.64 -4.62 -24.84
CA TYR A 92 1.57 -5.72 -25.09
C TYR A 92 1.61 -6.11 -26.56
N TRP A 93 0.47 -6.19 -27.25
CA TRP A 93 0.47 -6.49 -28.69
C TRP A 93 1.16 -5.42 -29.55
N VAL A 94 1.08 -4.15 -29.16
CA VAL A 94 1.70 -3.04 -29.88
C VAL A 94 3.21 -2.94 -29.61
N SER A 95 3.63 -3.12 -28.35
CA SER A 95 5.02 -2.91 -27.91
C SER A 95 5.85 -4.19 -27.88
N SER A 96 5.22 -5.35 -27.77
CA SER A 96 5.83 -6.62 -27.36
C SER A 96 6.55 -6.57 -26.01
N ASP A 97 6.29 -5.55 -25.18
CA ASP A 97 6.88 -5.41 -23.86
C ASP A 97 5.97 -6.05 -22.79
N PRO A 98 6.42 -7.12 -22.10
CA PRO A 98 5.64 -7.76 -21.04
C PRO A 98 5.41 -6.86 -19.81
N SER A 99 6.14 -5.75 -19.66
CA SER A 99 6.02 -4.84 -18.51
C SER A 99 4.57 -4.37 -18.29
N HIS A 100 3.83 -4.10 -19.38
CA HIS A 100 2.41 -3.72 -19.36
C HIS A 100 1.53 -4.80 -18.71
N LEU A 101 1.78 -6.08 -19.02
CA LEU A 101 1.06 -7.19 -18.43
C LEU A 101 1.43 -7.39 -16.96
N VAL A 102 2.70 -7.17 -16.60
CA VAL A 102 3.16 -7.23 -15.20
C VAL A 102 2.51 -6.12 -14.38
N SER A 103 2.44 -4.88 -14.90
CA SER A 103 1.71 -3.77 -14.27
C SER A 103 0.28 -4.14 -13.96
N ALA A 104 -0.42 -4.70 -14.96
CA ALA A 104 -1.83 -5.08 -14.86
C ALA A 104 -2.02 -6.22 -13.84
N LEU A 105 -1.21 -7.26 -13.91
CA LEU A 105 -1.27 -8.39 -12.99
C LEU A 105 -1.01 -7.95 -11.55
N MET A 106 0.02 -7.13 -11.32
CA MET A 106 0.32 -6.63 -9.97
C MET A 106 -0.79 -5.74 -9.43
N ALA A 107 -1.37 -4.87 -10.25
CA ALA A 107 -2.53 -4.08 -9.84
C ALA A 107 -3.71 -4.98 -9.43
N LEU A 108 -4.02 -6.01 -10.21
CA LEU A 108 -5.06 -6.98 -9.89
C LEU A 108 -4.77 -7.76 -8.60
N ILE A 109 -3.52 -8.18 -8.38
CA ILE A 109 -3.13 -8.88 -7.16
C ILE A 109 -3.36 -7.97 -5.96
N VAL A 110 -2.87 -6.73 -6.00
CA VAL A 110 -3.03 -5.78 -4.89
C VAL A 110 -4.52 -5.49 -4.63
N ILE A 111 -5.31 -5.28 -5.68
CA ILE A 111 -6.77 -5.09 -5.57
C ILE A 111 -7.45 -6.35 -5.00
N GLY A 112 -7.03 -7.54 -5.43
CA GLY A 112 -7.52 -8.81 -4.91
C GLY A 112 -7.19 -9.00 -3.43
N LEU A 113 -5.97 -8.64 -3.01
CA LEU A 113 -5.57 -8.64 -1.60
C LEU A 113 -6.40 -7.66 -0.77
N HIS A 114 -6.80 -6.52 -1.35
CA HIS A 114 -7.71 -5.58 -0.71
C HIS A 114 -9.10 -6.18 -0.49
N PHE A 115 -9.70 -6.77 -1.54
CA PHE A 115 -11.00 -7.42 -1.41
C PHE A 115 -10.98 -8.65 -0.49
N ALA A 116 -9.85 -9.36 -0.41
CA ALA A 116 -9.64 -10.44 0.55
C ALA A 116 -9.46 -9.93 2.00
N GLY A 117 -9.33 -8.62 2.21
CA GLY A 117 -9.14 -8.01 3.52
C GLY A 117 -7.73 -8.16 4.09
N LEU A 118 -6.75 -8.57 3.25
CA LEU A 118 -5.34 -8.68 3.63
C LEU A 118 -4.65 -7.32 3.64
N VAL A 119 -5.01 -6.43 2.70
CA VAL A 119 -4.58 -5.03 2.66
C VAL A 119 -5.78 -4.15 2.94
N LYS A 120 -5.87 -3.61 4.16
CA LYS A 120 -7.05 -2.83 4.58
C LYS A 120 -6.96 -1.34 4.24
N GLY A 121 -5.76 -0.77 4.18
CA GLY A 121 -5.57 0.65 3.94
C GLY A 121 -5.83 1.02 2.48
N GLY A 122 -6.77 1.92 2.22
CA GLY A 122 -7.02 2.45 0.88
C GLY A 122 -5.80 3.17 0.30
N ALA A 123 -5.04 3.88 1.15
CA ALA A 123 -3.79 4.53 0.76
C ALA A 123 -2.72 3.51 0.34
N ASP A 124 -2.62 2.37 1.04
CA ASP A 124 -1.65 1.31 0.75
C ASP A 124 -1.90 0.68 -0.63
N VAL A 125 -3.17 0.37 -0.92
CA VAL A 125 -3.61 -0.13 -2.22
C VAL A 125 -3.26 0.88 -3.31
N LYS A 126 -3.58 2.16 -3.08
CA LYS A 126 -3.31 3.21 -4.05
C LYS A 126 -1.82 3.38 -4.32
N ALA A 127 -1.00 3.30 -3.29
CA ALA A 127 0.45 3.37 -3.40
C ALA A 127 1.02 2.21 -4.23
N LEU A 128 0.63 0.97 -3.92
CA LEU A 128 1.16 -0.23 -4.56
C LEU A 128 0.68 -0.39 -6.00
N VAL A 129 -0.60 -0.08 -6.29
CA VAL A 129 -1.13 -0.07 -7.67
C VAL A 129 -0.44 1.01 -8.49
N SER A 130 -0.25 2.21 -7.93
CA SER A 130 0.45 3.28 -8.63
C SER A 130 1.92 2.91 -8.87
N LEU A 131 2.57 2.24 -7.91
CA LEU A 131 3.93 1.74 -8.06
C LEU A 131 4.03 0.70 -9.18
N SER A 132 3.02 -0.17 -9.36
CA SER A 132 3.02 -1.15 -10.46
C SER A 132 2.89 -0.54 -11.85
N MET A 133 2.35 0.68 -11.94
CA MET A 133 2.32 1.43 -13.20
C MET A 133 3.64 2.14 -13.49
N VAL A 134 4.38 2.57 -12.46
CA VAL A 134 5.67 3.27 -12.65
C VAL A 134 6.84 2.29 -12.80
N TYR A 135 6.90 1.26 -11.95
CA TYR A 135 7.98 0.29 -11.89
C TYR A 135 7.45 -1.17 -11.93
N PRO A 136 6.87 -1.61 -13.06
CA PRO A 136 6.51 -3.02 -13.25
C PRO A 136 7.72 -3.95 -13.26
N ILE A 137 8.88 -3.44 -13.66
CA ILE A 137 10.17 -4.15 -13.69
C ILE A 137 11.24 -3.28 -13.03
N TYR A 138 12.34 -3.91 -12.61
CA TYR A 138 13.47 -3.19 -12.02
C TYR A 138 14.02 -2.17 -13.02
N ALA A 139 14.31 -0.98 -12.51
CA ALA A 139 14.88 0.06 -13.33
C ALA A 139 16.38 -0.16 -13.54
N GLU A 140 16.86 0.19 -14.73
CA GLU A 140 18.27 0.09 -15.13
C GLU A 140 19.09 1.28 -14.62
N PHE A 141 19.15 1.49 -13.31
CA PHE A 141 20.10 2.41 -12.70
C PHE A 141 20.55 1.89 -11.34
N GLY A 142 21.85 2.01 -11.07
CA GLY A 142 22.45 1.60 -9.81
C GLY A 142 23.15 0.23 -9.84
N CYS A 143 23.64 -0.17 -8.67
CA CYS A 143 24.34 -1.43 -8.44
C CYS A 143 23.35 -2.41 -7.80
N LEU A 144 22.35 -2.86 -8.56
CA LEU A 144 21.38 -3.83 -8.06
C LEU A 144 22.13 -5.14 -7.73
N ILE A 145 22.43 -5.35 -6.45
CA ILE A 145 23.25 -6.46 -5.94
C ILE A 145 22.52 -7.79 -6.15
N TRP A 146 21.20 -7.78 -6.03
CA TRP A 146 20.32 -8.94 -6.13
C TRP A 146 19.30 -8.76 -7.26
N GLN A 147 19.77 -8.61 -8.50
CA GLN A 147 18.87 -8.61 -9.64
C GLN A 147 18.33 -10.01 -9.91
N PRO A 148 17.01 -10.24 -9.81
CA PRO A 148 16.43 -11.48 -10.27
C PRO A 148 16.61 -11.57 -11.79
N VAL A 149 17.30 -12.62 -12.24
CA VAL A 149 17.52 -12.88 -13.68
C VAL A 149 16.20 -13.25 -14.34
N TYR A 150 16.02 -12.87 -15.61
CA TYR A 150 14.87 -13.29 -16.40
C TYR A 150 14.73 -14.83 -16.41
N PRO A 151 13.52 -15.41 -16.24
CA PRO A 151 12.21 -14.77 -16.10
C PRO A 151 11.79 -14.47 -14.65
N ALA A 152 12.62 -14.78 -13.65
CA ALA A 152 12.30 -14.62 -12.23
C ALA A 152 11.99 -13.15 -11.87
N GLY A 153 12.54 -12.18 -12.60
CA GLY A 153 12.27 -10.75 -12.41
C GLY A 153 10.82 -10.32 -12.63
N PHE A 154 10.00 -11.11 -13.34
CA PHE A 154 8.56 -10.84 -13.45
C PHE A 154 7.79 -11.27 -12.21
N VAL A 155 8.22 -12.35 -11.57
CA VAL A 155 7.62 -12.86 -10.33
C VAL A 155 8.08 -12.00 -9.16
N PHE A 156 9.39 -11.85 -8.99
CA PHE A 156 10.01 -11.03 -7.95
C PHE A 156 10.17 -9.57 -8.38
N ASN A 157 9.16 -9.01 -9.03
CA ASN A 157 9.18 -7.62 -9.50
C ASN A 157 9.25 -6.62 -8.31
N PRO A 158 9.54 -5.33 -8.58
CA PRO A 158 9.71 -4.35 -7.51
C PRO A 158 8.50 -4.18 -6.60
N VAL A 159 7.28 -4.26 -7.14
CA VAL A 159 6.03 -4.09 -6.37
C VAL A 159 5.86 -5.25 -5.38
N PHE A 160 6.00 -6.48 -5.88
CA PHE A 160 5.86 -7.68 -5.05
C PHE A 160 6.93 -7.72 -3.95
N SER A 161 8.18 -7.43 -4.31
CA SER A 161 9.29 -7.38 -3.35
C SER A 161 9.05 -6.28 -2.32
N THR A 162 8.63 -5.08 -2.75
CA THR A 162 8.31 -3.97 -1.84
C THR A 162 7.20 -4.35 -0.85
N LEU A 163 6.10 -4.95 -1.33
CA LEU A 163 5.01 -5.40 -0.47
C LEU A 163 5.48 -6.41 0.59
N LEU A 164 6.30 -7.40 0.19
CA LEU A 164 6.76 -8.44 1.11
C LEU A 164 7.73 -7.87 2.17
N PHE A 165 8.69 -7.02 1.77
CA PHE A 165 9.57 -6.35 2.73
C PHE A 165 8.82 -5.37 3.63
N ALA A 166 7.83 -4.64 3.10
CA ALA A 166 6.99 -3.76 3.89
C ALA A 166 6.22 -4.54 4.95
N LEU A 167 5.70 -5.73 4.60
CA LEU A 167 5.06 -6.62 5.57
C LEU A 167 6.03 -7.04 6.68
N LEU A 168 7.25 -7.47 6.33
CA LEU A 168 8.27 -7.85 7.31
C LEU A 168 8.66 -6.67 8.22
N PHE A 169 8.88 -5.49 7.66
CA PHE A 169 9.20 -4.30 8.44
C PHE A 169 8.03 -3.83 9.30
N SER A 170 6.78 -4.05 8.87
CA SER A 170 5.61 -3.75 9.71
C SER A 170 5.58 -4.58 11.00
N LEU A 171 6.18 -5.78 11.02
CA LEU A 171 6.30 -6.59 12.23
C LEU A 171 7.15 -5.90 13.30
N LEU A 172 8.08 -5.03 12.92
CA LEU A 172 8.90 -4.26 13.87
C LEU A 172 8.05 -3.31 14.73
N PHE A 173 6.88 -2.88 14.24
CA PHE A 173 5.94 -2.06 15.02
C PHE A 173 5.26 -2.84 16.15
N MET A 174 5.36 -4.17 16.17
CA MET A 174 4.91 -4.97 17.31
C MET A 174 5.91 -4.95 18.47
N ILE A 175 7.19 -4.65 18.22
CA ILE A 175 8.24 -4.67 19.26
C ILE A 175 7.89 -3.72 20.43
N PRO A 176 7.52 -2.45 20.21
CA PRO A 176 7.13 -1.55 21.31
C PRO A 176 5.91 -2.05 22.09
N VAL A 177 4.94 -2.69 21.42
CA VAL A 177 3.74 -3.25 22.05
C VAL A 177 4.12 -4.41 22.98
N VAL A 178 4.92 -5.34 22.48
CA VAL A 178 5.40 -6.49 23.27
C VAL A 178 6.23 -6.04 24.46
N MET A 179 7.13 -5.07 24.27
CA MET A 179 7.93 -4.50 25.36
C MET A 179 7.05 -3.83 26.42
N ARG A 180 6.00 -3.10 26.01
CA ARG A 180 5.04 -2.46 26.93
C ARG A 180 4.24 -3.51 27.72
N ASN A 181 3.77 -4.55 27.06
CA ASN A 181 2.95 -5.60 27.66
C ASN A 181 3.75 -6.49 28.61
N SER A 182 4.99 -6.83 28.23
CA SER A 182 5.90 -7.61 29.09
C SER A 182 6.16 -6.93 30.43
N LYS A 183 6.25 -5.58 30.47
CA LYS A 183 6.37 -4.82 31.72
C LYS A 183 5.14 -4.91 32.63
N LYS A 184 3.96 -5.20 32.07
CA LYS A 184 2.69 -5.35 32.78
C LYS A 184 2.27 -6.81 32.99
N GLY A 185 3.08 -7.79 32.53
CA GLY A 185 2.75 -9.21 32.58
C GLY A 185 1.67 -9.67 31.59
N ASP A 186 1.33 -8.85 30.58
CA ASP A 186 0.40 -9.22 29.50
C ASP A 186 1.17 -9.91 28.36
N SER A 187 0.64 -11.03 27.85
CA SER A 187 1.24 -11.81 26.76
C SER A 187 0.73 -11.43 25.36
N SER A 188 -0.11 -10.40 25.28
CA SER A 188 -0.66 -9.92 24.01
C SER A 188 0.42 -9.30 23.11
N PHE A 189 0.45 -9.67 21.82
CA PHE A 189 1.46 -9.17 20.87
C PHE A 189 0.99 -7.95 20.07
N ASN A 190 -0.33 -7.75 19.93
CA ASN A 190 -0.91 -6.77 19.02
C ASN A 190 -1.83 -5.73 19.71
N THR A 191 -2.10 -5.89 21.00
CA THR A 191 -3.01 -5.01 21.74
C THR A 191 -2.43 -4.66 23.10
N TYR A 192 -2.77 -3.49 23.64
CA TYR A 192 -2.35 -3.05 24.97
C TYR A 192 -3.44 -2.19 25.60
N VAL A 193 -3.35 -1.96 26.91
CA VAL A 193 -4.35 -1.19 27.67
C VAL A 193 -3.90 0.27 27.86
N LEU A 194 -4.84 1.18 27.64
CA LEU A 194 -4.71 2.63 27.80
C LEU A 194 -5.91 3.21 28.57
N PRO A 195 -5.72 4.31 29.32
CA PRO A 195 -6.82 5.17 29.74
C PRO A 195 -7.61 5.69 28.54
N ILE A 196 -8.93 5.84 28.67
CA ILE A 196 -9.80 6.29 27.57
C ILE A 196 -9.39 7.68 27.05
N ASP A 197 -9.07 8.62 27.94
CA ASP A 197 -8.62 9.97 27.59
C ASP A 197 -7.36 9.95 26.70
N GLU A 198 -6.39 9.11 27.07
CA GLU A 198 -5.14 8.95 26.32
C GLU A 198 -5.39 8.23 24.99
N ALA A 199 -6.27 7.23 24.98
CA ALA A 199 -6.64 6.48 23.78
C ALA A 199 -7.32 7.38 22.74
N ARG A 200 -8.19 8.30 23.14
CA ARG A 200 -8.88 9.24 22.23
C ARG A 200 -7.92 10.20 21.55
N ALA A 201 -6.85 10.62 22.23
CA ALA A 201 -5.83 11.50 21.68
C ALA A 201 -4.74 10.76 20.88
N SER A 202 -4.74 9.42 20.93
CA SER A 202 -3.72 8.58 20.33
C SER A 202 -4.19 7.92 19.03
N LEU A 203 -3.25 7.58 18.15
CA LEU A 203 -3.53 6.86 16.90
C LEU A 203 -3.70 5.35 17.15
N VAL A 204 -4.78 5.01 17.85
CA VAL A 204 -5.11 3.64 18.26
C VAL A 204 -6.58 3.33 18.00
N TRP A 205 -6.89 2.06 17.80
CA TRP A 205 -8.27 1.60 17.63
C TRP A 205 -8.73 0.81 18.85
N PRO A 206 -9.94 1.08 19.39
CA PRO A 206 -10.50 0.27 20.46
C PRO A 206 -10.79 -1.14 19.95
N VAL A 207 -10.47 -2.14 20.76
CA VAL A 207 -10.82 -3.54 20.50
C VAL A 207 -11.89 -4.09 21.45
N GLU A 208 -12.39 -3.23 22.33
CA GLU A 208 -13.45 -3.50 23.30
C GLU A 208 -14.55 -2.45 23.12
N ASP A 209 -15.79 -2.86 23.31
CA ASP A 209 -16.99 -2.01 23.27
C ASP A 209 -18.01 -2.57 24.27
N ILE A 210 -19.00 -1.78 24.64
CA ILE A 210 -20.11 -2.23 25.48
C ILE A 210 -21.34 -2.44 24.63
N ARG A 211 -21.85 -3.67 24.68
CA ARG A 211 -23.13 -4.04 24.04
C ARG A 211 -23.98 -4.76 25.07
N GLU A 212 -25.22 -4.29 25.21
CA GLU A 212 -26.19 -4.89 26.14
C GLU A 212 -25.65 -4.97 27.60
N GLY A 213 -24.84 -3.97 28.00
CA GLY A 213 -24.26 -3.91 29.35
C GLY A 213 -23.05 -4.81 29.59
N HIS A 214 -22.55 -5.51 28.57
CA HIS A 214 -21.36 -6.37 28.67
C HIS A 214 -20.23 -5.87 27.78
N LYS A 215 -18.99 -6.00 28.26
CA LYS A 215 -17.78 -5.69 27.48
C LYS A 215 -17.55 -6.80 26.46
N VAL A 216 -17.63 -6.46 25.17
CA VAL A 216 -17.47 -7.39 24.04
C VAL A 216 -16.28 -6.97 23.20
N ARG A 217 -15.51 -7.94 22.71
CA ARG A 217 -14.41 -7.67 21.79
C ARG A 217 -14.96 -7.30 20.41
N ILE A 218 -14.57 -6.15 19.90
CA ILE A 218 -14.96 -5.67 18.57
C ILE A 218 -13.78 -5.68 17.61
N LYS A 219 -14.10 -5.74 16.31
CA LYS A 219 -13.12 -5.40 15.27
C LYS A 219 -12.98 -3.87 15.24
N PRO A 220 -11.78 -3.36 15.01
CA PRO A 220 -11.58 -1.94 14.76
C PRO A 220 -12.53 -1.40 13.67
N LYS A 221 -13.08 -0.21 13.90
CA LYS A 221 -14.01 0.48 13.00
C LYS A 221 -13.62 1.96 12.92
N ASP A 222 -14.05 2.60 11.84
CA ASP A 222 -13.75 4.01 11.56
C ASP A 222 -14.39 4.97 12.59
N ASP A 223 -15.55 4.63 13.15
CA ASP A 223 -16.17 5.40 14.24
C ASP A 223 -15.71 4.93 15.62
N SER A 224 -14.46 5.26 15.96
CA SER A 224 -13.88 4.96 17.28
C SER A 224 -14.40 5.90 18.37
N ALA A 225 -14.87 7.10 18.02
CA ALA A 225 -15.33 8.11 18.97
C ALA A 225 -16.58 7.62 19.74
N SER A 226 -17.57 7.09 19.03
CA SER A 226 -18.79 6.59 19.68
C SER A 226 -18.54 5.37 20.58
N VAL A 227 -17.49 4.58 20.30
CA VAL A 227 -17.09 3.45 21.15
C VAL A 227 -16.55 3.96 22.49
N TYR A 228 -15.72 5.01 22.47
CA TYR A 228 -15.20 5.61 23.70
C TYR A 228 -16.33 6.21 24.56
N ASP A 229 -17.27 6.93 23.94
CA ASP A 229 -18.42 7.52 24.67
C ASP A 229 -19.22 6.43 25.42
N ARG A 230 -19.51 5.29 24.76
CA ARG A 230 -20.24 4.17 25.38
C ARG A 230 -19.47 3.49 26.51
N LEU A 231 -18.14 3.41 26.41
CA LEU A 231 -17.31 2.85 27.47
C LEU A 231 -17.31 3.76 28.71
N GLU A 232 -17.21 5.06 28.49
CA GLU A 232 -17.20 6.06 29.55
C GLU A 232 -18.56 6.17 30.25
N GLU A 233 -19.67 6.14 29.50
CA GLU A 233 -21.04 6.09 30.05
C GLU A 233 -21.29 4.88 30.96
N ALA A 234 -20.59 3.77 30.73
CA ALA A 234 -20.66 2.58 31.56
C ALA A 234 -19.69 2.60 32.76
N GLY A 235 -18.92 3.67 32.94
CA GLY A 235 -17.98 3.83 34.04
C GLY A 235 -16.62 3.15 33.84
N GLU A 236 -16.29 2.72 32.62
CA GLU A 236 -14.96 2.21 32.30
C GLU A 236 -13.96 3.36 32.21
N THR A 237 -12.76 3.17 32.75
CA THR A 237 -11.67 4.17 32.70
C THR A 237 -10.54 3.76 31.77
N GLU A 238 -10.45 2.46 31.46
CA GLU A 238 -9.43 1.88 30.61
C GLU A 238 -10.05 1.06 29.47
N VAL A 239 -9.37 1.05 28.34
CA VAL A 239 -9.77 0.33 27.14
C VAL A 239 -8.58 -0.39 26.53
N ARG A 240 -8.79 -1.63 26.10
CA ARG A 240 -7.79 -2.33 25.29
C ARG A 240 -7.85 -1.80 23.86
N VAL A 241 -6.68 -1.49 23.31
CA VAL A 241 -6.53 -0.91 21.98
C VAL A 241 -5.54 -1.69 21.12
N THR A 242 -5.64 -1.54 19.81
CA THR A 242 -4.60 -1.93 18.84
C THR A 242 -3.99 -0.66 18.23
N PRO A 243 -2.66 -0.56 18.07
CA PRO A 243 -2.06 0.61 17.43
C PRO A 243 -2.41 0.65 15.94
N MET A 244 -2.64 1.86 15.42
CA MET A 244 -2.69 2.07 13.97
C MET A 244 -1.25 2.09 13.44
N VAL A 245 -0.86 1.08 12.67
CA VAL A 245 0.49 0.99 12.08
C VAL A 245 0.56 1.87 10.83
N PRO A 246 1.52 2.81 10.71
CA PRO A 246 1.79 3.49 9.44
C PRO A 246 2.37 2.47 8.47
N PHE A 247 1.59 1.96 7.53
CA PHE A 247 2.09 0.96 6.59
C PHE A 247 2.93 1.59 5.47
N LEU A 248 2.75 2.88 5.16
CA LEU A 248 3.49 3.55 4.10
C LEU A 248 4.96 3.83 4.47
N LEU A 249 5.29 3.90 5.76
CA LEU A 249 6.68 4.02 6.21
C LEU A 249 7.49 2.73 5.92
N PRO A 250 7.03 1.52 6.32
CA PRO A 250 7.56 0.25 5.84
C PRO A 250 7.65 0.16 4.31
N VAL A 251 6.61 0.60 3.59
CA VAL A 251 6.61 0.57 2.11
C VAL A 251 7.70 1.46 1.53
N LEU A 252 7.91 2.67 2.06
CA LEU A 252 9.00 3.56 1.64
C LEU A 252 10.37 2.89 1.85
N VAL A 253 10.62 2.36 3.05
CA VAL A 253 11.90 1.72 3.38
C VAL A 253 12.15 0.51 2.48
N ALA A 254 11.11 -0.32 2.30
CA ALA A 254 11.15 -1.47 1.40
C ALA A 254 11.42 -1.04 -0.05
N PHE A 255 10.71 -0.03 -0.55
CA PHE A 255 10.87 0.49 -1.91
C PHE A 255 12.31 0.96 -2.15
N LEU A 256 12.88 1.75 -1.24
CA LEU A 256 14.26 2.23 -1.36
C LEU A 256 15.27 1.08 -1.39
N ILE A 257 15.11 0.10 -0.49
CA ILE A 257 15.97 -1.08 -0.46
C ILE A 257 15.82 -1.87 -1.76
N VAL A 258 14.60 -2.12 -2.21
CA VAL A 258 14.31 -2.92 -3.40
C VAL A 258 14.84 -2.26 -4.66
N MET A 259 14.68 -0.95 -4.81
CA MET A 259 15.14 -0.22 -5.99
C MET A 259 16.65 0.02 -6.02
N ILE A 260 17.33 0.00 -4.86
CA ILE A 260 18.78 0.21 -4.80
C ILE A 260 19.53 -1.13 -4.80
N ALA A 261 19.06 -2.10 -4.02
CA ALA A 261 19.75 -3.38 -3.80
C ALA A 261 19.16 -4.55 -4.60
N GLY A 262 17.94 -4.44 -5.14
CA GLY A 262 17.25 -5.52 -5.84
C GLY A 262 16.33 -6.32 -4.93
N SER A 263 16.12 -7.60 -5.23
CA SER A 263 15.27 -8.48 -4.40
C SER A 263 16.13 -9.38 -3.53
N PRO A 264 16.32 -9.11 -2.22
CA PRO A 264 16.99 -10.05 -1.33
C PRO A 264 16.25 -11.40 -1.23
N LEU A 265 14.96 -11.46 -1.59
CA LEU A 265 14.19 -12.70 -1.66
C LEU A 265 14.75 -13.67 -2.70
N PHE A 266 15.36 -13.12 -3.77
CA PHE A 266 16.03 -13.93 -4.78
C PHE A 266 17.24 -14.68 -4.20
N VAL A 267 17.86 -14.20 -3.12
CA VAL A 267 19.00 -14.88 -2.47
C VAL A 267 18.56 -16.09 -1.66
N LEU A 268 17.29 -16.14 -1.24
CA LEU A 268 16.74 -17.21 -0.40
C LEU A 268 16.29 -18.44 -1.20
N ILE A 269 16.33 -18.38 -2.54
CA ILE A 269 15.89 -19.42 -3.47
C ILE A 269 17.07 -19.81 -4.35
#